data_AF-W7T0X3-F1
#
_entry.id   AF-W7T0X3-F1
#
_cell.length_a   1.000
_cell.length_b   1.000
_cell.length_c   1.000
_cell.angle_alpha   90.00
_cell.angle_beta   90.00
_cell.angle_gamma   90.00
#
_symmetry.space_group_name_H-M   'P 1'
#
loop_
_entity.id
_entity.type
_entity.pdbx_description
1 polymer ?
#
loop_
_entity_poly.entity_id
_entity_poly.type
_entity_poly.pdbx_seq_one_letter_code
_entity_poly.pdbx_strand_id
1 'polypeptide(L)'
;MTGVLLPVLAIAALFTPQSDAVTPTVCEAILVRTGEHGIGTTLSSVSLPGGAERVLHSAPIELNAVGYVSSQDLVYGIGDHGHLYRIDRSGGIRDLGYPAGVPRGGLALATAGAALGGTLVVRLDDRLLTIDVAPSSRTYLSVTRVVRMRPGADGLDDFAVDPVDGLFYGVNATHGRPTVVSVDPSSGTVRVVATPDGLPAHGSSYGAAVIDSSRTLYVLDNDDGHRSRLFAIPRGGPAREVSSGPAVGTSDAAGCLGMPTPPPPPPPPPPPPLKTTTPPPPTTTPTTTTPPPPPPPPSPAPTSAVVVPPPSPQRPVVVPTKAKPWTAAQVRPAASANHEERTKQRRWALTAVILLVGGGAATHAAARARHR
;
A
#
# COMPACT_ATOMS: atom_id res chain seq x y z
N MET A 1 -26.84 -17.05 81.64
CA MET A 1 -26.95 -17.48 80.23
C MET A 1 -25.82 -16.79 79.47
N THR A 2 -24.81 -17.57 79.15
CA THR A 2 -23.54 -17.20 78.51
C THR A 2 -23.71 -17.11 77.00
N GLY A 3 -23.46 -15.94 76.40
CA GLY A 3 -23.50 -15.72 74.95
C GLY A 3 -22.10 -15.47 74.41
N VAL A 4 -21.64 -16.41 73.59
CA VAL A 4 -20.31 -16.48 72.98
C VAL A 4 -20.18 -15.46 71.84
N LEU A 5 -19.18 -14.58 71.90
CA LEU A 5 -18.75 -13.71 70.81
C LEU A 5 -17.73 -14.46 69.93
N LEU A 6 -18.10 -14.75 68.68
CA LEU A 6 -17.23 -15.28 67.64
C LEU A 6 -16.53 -14.12 66.92
N PRO A 7 -15.20 -14.15 66.71
CA PRO A 7 -14.53 -13.20 65.83
C PRO A 7 -14.64 -13.68 64.38
N VAL A 8 -15.24 -12.86 63.52
CA VAL A 8 -15.19 -13.04 62.06
C VAL A 8 -13.83 -12.55 61.58
N LEU A 9 -12.96 -13.49 61.21
CA LEU A 9 -11.68 -13.21 60.58
C LEU A 9 -11.93 -12.80 59.12
N ALA A 10 -11.83 -11.50 58.82
CA ALA A 10 -11.88 -11.00 57.45
C ALA A 10 -10.54 -11.24 56.75
N ILE A 11 -10.47 -12.24 55.88
CA ILE A 11 -9.33 -12.48 54.99
C ILE A 11 -9.42 -11.47 53.85
N ALA A 12 -8.67 -10.36 53.96
CA ALA A 12 -8.45 -9.44 52.85
C ALA A 12 -7.50 -10.11 51.84
N ALA A 13 -8.06 -10.79 50.84
CA ALA A 13 -7.29 -11.24 49.69
C ALA A 13 -6.86 -10.02 48.87
N LEU A 14 -5.57 -9.69 48.92
CA LEU A 14 -4.92 -8.74 48.03
C LEU A 14 -4.95 -9.31 46.59
N PHE A 15 -6.03 -9.08 45.88
CA PHE A 15 -6.04 -9.23 44.42
C PHE A 15 -5.29 -8.05 43.83
N THR A 16 -3.99 -8.23 43.59
CA THR A 16 -3.28 -7.38 42.63
C THR A 16 -3.94 -7.59 41.27
N PRO A 17 -4.48 -6.55 40.60
CA PRO A 17 -4.87 -6.71 39.21
C PRO A 17 -3.60 -7.08 38.44
N GLN A 18 -3.57 -8.29 37.89
CA GLN A 18 -2.65 -8.59 36.81
C GLN A 18 -3.06 -7.67 35.67
N SER A 19 -2.32 -6.59 35.49
CA SER A 19 -2.35 -5.84 34.24
C SER A 19 -1.92 -6.83 33.18
N ASP A 20 -2.88 -7.40 32.45
CA ASP A 20 -2.59 -8.04 31.17
C ASP A 20 -1.79 -7.02 30.37
N ALA A 21 -0.53 -7.34 30.13
CA ALA A 21 0.31 -6.54 29.25
C ALA A 21 -0.33 -6.62 27.87
N VAL A 22 -1.14 -5.61 27.54
CA VAL A 22 -1.68 -5.41 26.20
C VAL A 22 -0.47 -5.34 25.29
N THR A 23 -0.25 -6.41 24.53
CA THR A 23 0.82 -6.40 23.54
C THR A 23 0.48 -5.26 22.60
N PRO A 24 1.35 -4.25 22.44
CA PRO A 24 1.04 -3.12 21.59
C PRO A 24 0.70 -3.67 20.21
N THR A 25 -0.45 -3.26 19.66
CA THR A 25 -0.78 -3.56 18.28
C THR A 25 0.27 -2.86 17.42
N VAL A 26 1.25 -3.62 16.95
CA VAL A 26 2.24 -3.12 16.00
C VAL A 26 1.63 -3.26 14.61
N CYS A 27 1.44 -2.13 13.94
CA CYS A 27 1.11 -2.09 12.53
C CYS A 27 2.38 -1.70 11.77
N GLU A 28 2.80 -2.54 10.83
CA GLU A 28 3.83 -2.19 9.86
C GLU A 28 3.13 -1.76 8.57
N ALA A 29 3.33 -0.52 8.15
CA ALA A 29 2.80 -0.02 6.88
C ALA A 29 3.93 0.11 5.85
N ILE A 30 3.59 -0.01 4.56
CA ILE A 30 4.52 0.34 3.48
C ILE A 30 4.19 1.76 3.03
N LEU A 31 5.09 2.69 3.30
CA LEU A 31 5.00 4.07 2.89
C LEU A 31 5.75 4.27 1.57
N VAL A 32 5.09 4.97 0.65
CA VAL A 32 5.57 5.37 -0.66
C VAL A 32 5.78 6.87 -0.62
N ARG A 33 6.96 7.35 -1.01
CA ARG A 33 7.26 8.79 -1.09
C ARG A 33 7.96 9.11 -2.39
N THR A 34 7.54 10.21 -3.00
CA THR A 34 8.21 10.81 -4.16
C THR A 34 8.74 12.17 -3.71
N GLY A 35 10.04 12.39 -3.89
CA GLY A 35 10.70 13.64 -3.47
C GLY A 35 10.18 14.86 -4.24
N GLU A 36 10.53 16.07 -3.78
CA GLU A 36 10.08 17.36 -4.36
C GLU A 36 10.35 17.52 -5.86
N HIS A 37 11.24 16.70 -6.45
CA HIS A 37 11.59 16.76 -7.87
C HIS A 37 11.02 15.62 -8.72
N GLY A 38 10.17 14.74 -8.18
CA GLY A 38 9.51 13.69 -8.99
C GLY A 38 10.45 12.59 -9.52
N ILE A 39 11.68 12.47 -8.99
CA ILE A 39 12.64 11.48 -9.50
C ILE A 39 12.49 10.20 -8.71
N GLY A 40 11.45 9.43 -9.04
CA GLY A 40 11.21 8.09 -8.52
C GLY A 40 10.72 8.05 -7.07
N THR A 41 10.49 6.84 -6.60
CA THR A 41 9.88 6.54 -5.31
C THR A 41 10.88 5.94 -4.33
N THR A 42 10.76 6.33 -3.07
CA THR A 42 11.32 5.60 -1.92
C THR A 42 10.21 4.82 -1.24
N LEU A 43 10.44 3.51 -1.08
CA LEU A 43 9.62 2.60 -0.30
C LEU A 43 10.23 2.46 1.10
N SER A 44 9.42 2.66 2.13
CA SER A 44 9.82 2.51 3.52
C SER A 44 8.81 1.65 4.28
N SER A 45 9.28 0.86 5.25
CA SER A 45 8.41 0.30 6.29
C SER A 45 8.24 1.33 7.41
N VAL A 46 7.01 1.54 7.88
CA VAL A 46 6.70 2.42 9.01
C VAL A 46 6.05 1.61 10.13
N SER A 47 6.66 1.62 11.32
CA SER A 47 6.14 0.95 12.51
C SER A 47 5.24 1.88 13.31
N LEU A 48 3.95 1.59 13.35
CA LEU A 48 2.92 2.30 14.11
C LEU A 48 2.65 1.57 15.44
N PRO A 49 2.34 2.31 16.53
CA PRO A 49 2.04 3.75 16.59
C PRO A 49 3.28 4.66 16.66
N GLY A 50 4.50 4.12 16.69
CA GLY A 50 5.71 4.90 16.95
C GLY A 50 6.20 5.80 15.80
N GLY A 51 5.72 5.58 14.58
CA GLY A 51 6.13 6.32 13.38
C GLY A 51 7.59 6.12 12.97
N ALA A 52 8.24 5.06 13.49
CA ALA A 52 9.62 4.73 13.14
C ALA A 52 9.68 4.22 11.70
N GLU A 53 10.53 4.83 10.88
CA GLU A 53 10.65 4.53 9.46
C GLU A 53 11.97 3.83 9.14
N ARG A 54 11.92 2.86 8.24
CA ARG A 54 13.09 2.18 7.68
C ARG A 54 12.93 2.05 6.18
N VAL A 55 13.90 2.60 5.43
CA VAL A 55 13.94 2.48 3.97
C VAL A 55 14.11 1.01 3.57
N LEU A 56 13.29 0.56 2.62
CA LEU A 56 13.33 -0.78 2.04
C LEU A 56 14.01 -0.74 0.67
N HIS A 57 13.59 0.20 -0.18
CA HIS A 57 13.99 0.26 -1.57
C HIS A 57 13.81 1.65 -2.16
N SER A 58 14.59 2.01 -3.17
CA SER A 58 14.36 3.19 -4.00
C SER A 58 14.30 2.76 -5.46
N ALA A 59 13.29 3.21 -6.18
CA ALA A 59 13.06 2.81 -7.56
C ALA A 59 12.86 4.03 -8.48
N PRO A 60 13.37 3.99 -9.73
CA PRO A 60 13.21 5.08 -10.69
C PRO A 60 11.83 5.06 -11.38
N ILE A 61 10.79 4.74 -10.61
CA ILE A 61 9.39 4.80 -11.00
C ILE A 61 8.66 5.62 -9.94
N GLU A 62 7.68 6.41 -10.33
CA GLU A 62 6.76 6.98 -9.33
C GLU A 62 5.66 5.97 -9.10
N LEU A 63 5.39 5.65 -7.83
CA LEU A 63 4.29 4.81 -7.40
C LEU A 63 3.29 5.64 -6.59
N ASN A 64 2.02 5.31 -6.77
CA ASN A 64 0.90 5.85 -6.03
C ASN A 64 -0.24 4.81 -6.03
N ALA A 65 -1.39 5.18 -5.49
CA ALA A 65 -2.57 4.35 -5.34
C ALA A 65 -2.28 2.93 -4.82
N VAL A 66 -1.59 2.83 -3.68
CA VAL A 66 -1.12 1.55 -3.12
C VAL A 66 -2.10 0.92 -2.12
N GLY A 67 -2.18 -0.41 -2.09
CA GLY A 67 -3.05 -1.13 -1.14
C GLY A 67 -2.52 -2.52 -0.80
N TYR A 68 -2.64 -2.91 0.48
CA TYR A 68 -2.14 -4.18 1.00
C TYR A 68 -3.20 -5.30 0.99
N VAL A 69 -2.95 -6.35 0.20
CA VAL A 69 -3.80 -7.54 0.10
C VAL A 69 -3.30 -8.61 1.06
N SER A 70 -3.88 -8.66 2.26
CA SER A 70 -3.43 -9.53 3.36
C SER A 70 -3.43 -11.02 3.03
N SER A 71 -4.38 -11.50 2.22
CA SER A 71 -4.44 -12.92 1.83
C SER A 71 -3.29 -13.37 0.94
N GLN A 72 -2.53 -12.43 0.37
CA GLN A 72 -1.39 -12.70 -0.50
C GLN A 72 -0.07 -12.22 0.11
N ASP A 73 -0.12 -11.48 1.22
CA ASP A 73 1.00 -10.74 1.79
C ASP A 73 1.74 -9.85 0.77
N LEU A 74 0.96 -9.11 -0.02
CA LEU A 74 1.47 -8.27 -1.11
C LEU A 74 0.81 -6.90 -1.10
N VAL A 75 1.59 -5.89 -1.45
CA VAL A 75 1.09 -4.56 -1.79
C VAL A 75 0.94 -4.47 -3.31
N TYR A 76 -0.12 -3.83 -3.77
CA TYR A 76 -0.32 -3.48 -5.17
C TYR A 76 -0.38 -1.97 -5.32
N GLY A 77 0.09 -1.43 -6.43
CA GLY A 77 0.16 0.01 -6.67
C GLY A 77 0.13 0.39 -8.13
N ILE A 78 -0.12 1.65 -8.44
CA ILE A 78 -0.13 2.18 -9.80
C ILE A 78 1.09 3.08 -10.01
N GLY A 79 1.78 2.93 -11.13
CA GLY A 79 2.87 3.83 -11.51
C GLY A 79 2.43 5.03 -12.36
N ASP A 80 3.33 6.00 -12.54
CA ASP A 80 3.18 7.20 -13.40
C ASP A 80 2.75 6.96 -14.86
N HIS A 81 2.91 5.74 -15.37
CA HIS A 81 2.43 5.34 -16.69
C HIS A 81 1.15 4.50 -16.64
N GLY A 82 0.50 4.37 -15.49
CA GLY A 82 -0.72 3.57 -15.30
C GLY A 82 -0.48 2.06 -15.30
N HIS A 83 0.77 1.63 -15.15
CA HIS A 83 1.12 0.23 -14.91
C HIS A 83 0.74 -0.18 -13.49
N LEU A 84 0.29 -1.42 -13.33
CA LEU A 84 0.06 -2.02 -12.04
C LEU A 84 1.34 -2.73 -11.58
N TYR A 85 1.77 -2.43 -10.37
CA TYR A 85 2.93 -3.03 -9.73
C TYR A 85 2.50 -3.88 -8.55
N ARG A 86 3.30 -4.91 -8.29
CA ARG A 86 3.25 -5.75 -7.10
C ARG A 86 4.51 -5.52 -6.29
N ILE A 87 4.35 -5.33 -4.99
CA ILE A 87 5.42 -5.02 -4.05
C ILE A 87 5.34 -6.04 -2.92
N ASP A 88 6.44 -6.74 -2.65
CA ASP A 88 6.54 -7.62 -1.49
C ASP A 88 6.99 -6.85 -0.23
N ARG A 89 6.92 -7.53 0.92
CA ARG A 89 7.27 -6.96 2.23
C ARG A 89 8.72 -6.48 2.34
N SER A 90 9.63 -6.98 1.50
CA SER A 90 11.03 -6.54 1.45
C SER A 90 11.23 -5.29 0.57
N GLY A 91 10.17 -4.81 -0.09
CA GLY A 91 10.23 -3.72 -1.06
C GLY A 91 10.55 -4.20 -2.48
N GLY A 92 10.51 -5.51 -2.75
CA GLY A 92 10.72 -6.05 -4.09
C GLY A 92 9.57 -5.69 -5.03
N ILE A 93 9.87 -4.95 -6.10
CA ILE A 93 8.87 -4.45 -7.06
C ILE A 93 8.83 -5.32 -8.32
N ARG A 94 7.62 -5.67 -8.76
CA ARG A 94 7.37 -6.34 -10.03
C ARG A 94 6.29 -5.63 -10.83
N ASP A 95 6.61 -5.26 -12.06
CA ASP A 95 5.66 -4.73 -13.03
C ASP A 95 4.73 -5.85 -13.53
N LEU A 96 3.42 -5.60 -13.49
CA LEU A 96 2.36 -6.49 -13.97
C LEU A 96 1.72 -5.99 -15.28
N GLY A 97 2.16 -4.84 -15.80
CA GLY A 97 1.65 -4.21 -17.01
C GLY A 97 0.37 -3.40 -16.80
N TYR A 98 -0.33 -3.11 -17.89
CA TYR A 98 -1.57 -2.33 -17.85
C TYR A 98 -2.77 -3.17 -17.41
N PRO A 99 -3.58 -2.70 -16.46
CA PRO A 99 -4.86 -3.33 -16.17
C PRO A 99 -5.79 -3.33 -17.39
N ALA A 100 -6.46 -4.45 -17.64
CA ALA A 100 -7.48 -4.54 -18.68
C ALA A 100 -8.75 -3.77 -18.28
N GLY A 101 -9.58 -3.41 -19.27
CA GLY A 101 -10.85 -2.68 -19.04
C GLY A 101 -10.70 -1.15 -18.96
N VAL A 102 -9.49 -0.62 -19.08
CA VAL A 102 -9.20 0.81 -19.19
C VAL A 102 -8.18 1.08 -20.32
N PRO A 103 -8.15 2.30 -20.91
CA PRO A 103 -7.11 2.67 -21.86
C PRO A 103 -5.70 2.56 -21.25
N ARG A 104 -4.70 2.28 -22.07
CA ARG A 104 -3.29 2.32 -21.63
C ARG A 104 -2.95 3.69 -21.08
N GLY A 105 -2.31 3.73 -19.91
CA GLY A 105 -2.04 4.98 -19.18
C GLY A 105 -3.27 5.61 -18.53
N GLY A 106 -4.45 5.00 -18.64
CA GLY A 106 -5.70 5.54 -18.10
C GLY A 106 -5.73 5.65 -16.57
N LEU A 107 -4.76 5.04 -15.87
CA LEU A 107 -4.60 5.09 -14.42
C LEU A 107 -3.38 5.91 -13.96
N ALA A 108 -2.65 6.55 -14.88
CA ALA A 108 -1.40 7.28 -14.59
C ALA A 108 -1.55 8.40 -13.53
N LEU A 109 -2.77 8.88 -13.30
CA LEU A 109 -3.08 9.95 -12.35
C LEU A 109 -3.85 9.43 -11.13
N ALA A 110 -3.81 8.12 -10.85
CA ALA A 110 -4.42 7.58 -9.65
C ALA A 110 -3.69 8.10 -8.41
N THR A 111 -4.43 8.59 -7.42
CA THR A 111 -3.85 9.30 -6.26
C THR A 111 -3.98 8.58 -4.92
N ALA A 112 -4.84 7.57 -4.85
CA ALA A 112 -5.17 6.87 -3.61
C ALA A 112 -5.43 5.40 -3.89
N GLY A 113 -5.06 4.55 -2.95
CA GLY A 113 -5.24 3.10 -3.06
C GLY A 113 -5.70 2.50 -1.75
N ALA A 114 -6.60 1.53 -1.82
CA ALA A 114 -6.87 0.66 -0.70
C ALA A 114 -7.23 -0.73 -1.20
N ALA A 115 -6.78 -1.75 -0.48
CA ALA A 115 -7.14 -3.12 -0.78
C ALA A 115 -8.35 -3.56 0.04
N LEU A 116 -9.33 -4.17 -0.61
CA LEU A 116 -10.49 -4.78 0.04
C LEU A 116 -10.66 -6.20 -0.48
N GLY A 117 -10.36 -7.18 0.37
CA GLY A 117 -10.29 -8.58 -0.03
C GLY A 117 -9.21 -8.80 -1.11
N GLY A 118 -9.58 -9.50 -2.20
CA GLY A 118 -8.69 -9.76 -3.34
C GLY A 118 -8.65 -8.66 -4.40
N THR A 119 -9.06 -7.42 -4.06
CA THR A 119 -9.13 -6.31 -5.01
C THR A 119 -8.36 -5.09 -4.51
N LEU A 120 -7.75 -4.36 -5.45
CA LEU A 120 -7.22 -3.01 -5.22
C LEU A 120 -8.26 -2.01 -5.72
N VAL A 121 -8.69 -1.08 -4.87
CA VAL A 121 -9.56 0.03 -5.27
C VAL A 121 -8.71 1.28 -5.34
N VAL A 122 -8.66 1.89 -6.52
CA VAL A 122 -7.86 3.11 -6.78
C VAL A 122 -8.76 4.30 -7.03
N ARG A 123 -8.36 5.47 -6.53
CA ARG A 123 -8.99 6.74 -6.87
C ARG A 123 -8.37 7.34 -8.11
N LEU A 124 -9.21 7.73 -9.06
CA LEU A 124 -8.83 8.56 -10.21
C LEU A 124 -9.87 9.66 -10.36
N ASP A 125 -9.47 10.90 -10.09
CA ASP A 125 -10.36 12.05 -10.01
C ASP A 125 -11.53 11.80 -9.01
N ASP A 126 -12.77 11.90 -9.48
CA ASP A 126 -14.00 11.65 -8.72
C ASP A 126 -14.48 10.19 -8.86
N ARG A 127 -13.62 9.25 -9.24
CA ARG A 127 -13.98 7.84 -9.43
C ARG A 127 -13.13 6.91 -8.59
N LEU A 128 -13.78 5.83 -8.14
CA LEU A 128 -13.14 4.64 -7.59
C LEU A 128 -13.17 3.55 -8.66
N LEU A 129 -12.02 3.00 -9.00
CA LEU A 129 -11.87 1.88 -9.92
C LEU A 129 -11.42 0.66 -9.14
N THR A 130 -12.17 -0.44 -9.20
CA THR A 130 -11.80 -1.70 -8.56
C THR A 130 -11.05 -2.57 -9.56
N ILE A 131 -9.83 -2.93 -9.22
CA ILE A 131 -8.94 -3.82 -9.97
C ILE A 131 -8.89 -5.17 -9.24
N ASP A 132 -9.20 -6.23 -9.96
CA ASP A 132 -9.07 -7.59 -9.43
C ASP A 132 -7.61 -8.02 -9.43
N VAL A 133 -7.08 -8.35 -8.25
CA VAL A 133 -5.69 -8.75 -8.05
C VAL A 133 -5.59 -10.17 -7.46
N ALA A 134 -6.68 -10.94 -7.49
CA ALA A 134 -6.67 -12.34 -7.08
C ALA A 134 -6.13 -13.24 -8.22
N PRO A 135 -4.98 -13.93 -8.08
CA PRO A 135 -4.35 -14.66 -9.18
C PRO A 135 -5.19 -15.82 -9.74
N SER A 136 -6.10 -16.37 -8.94
CA SER A 136 -7.02 -17.43 -9.34
C SER A 136 -8.26 -16.93 -10.07
N SER A 137 -8.48 -15.62 -10.13
CA SER A 137 -9.66 -15.03 -10.74
C SER A 137 -9.57 -14.97 -12.26
N ARG A 138 -10.72 -15.13 -12.93
CA ARG A 138 -10.83 -14.99 -14.39
C ARG A 138 -10.63 -13.56 -14.87
N THR A 139 -10.80 -12.58 -13.97
CA THR A 139 -10.62 -11.14 -14.24
C THR A 139 -9.32 -10.60 -13.64
N TYR A 140 -8.37 -11.48 -13.29
CA TYR A 140 -7.08 -11.07 -12.74
C TYR A 140 -6.42 -9.98 -13.60
N LEU A 141 -6.01 -8.88 -12.95
CA LEU A 141 -5.44 -7.67 -13.55
C LEU A 141 -6.42 -6.90 -14.45
N SER A 142 -7.72 -6.96 -14.16
CA SER A 142 -8.74 -6.19 -14.88
C SER A 142 -9.49 -5.24 -13.94
N VAL A 143 -9.85 -4.06 -14.46
CA VAL A 143 -10.84 -3.19 -13.82
C VAL A 143 -12.21 -3.84 -13.95
N THR A 144 -12.82 -4.17 -12.81
CA THR A 144 -14.10 -4.89 -12.73
C THR A 144 -15.26 -3.99 -12.34
N ARG A 145 -14.99 -2.83 -11.74
CA ARG A 145 -16.01 -1.88 -11.29
C ARG A 145 -15.49 -0.45 -11.36
N VAL A 146 -16.39 0.48 -11.70
CA VAL A 146 -16.15 1.92 -11.61
C VAL A 146 -17.32 2.55 -10.84
N VAL A 147 -17.03 3.30 -9.79
CA VAL A 147 -18.00 4.00 -8.95
C VAL A 147 -17.65 5.47 -8.92
N ARG A 148 -18.61 6.35 -9.17
CA ARG A 148 -18.40 7.79 -9.03
C ARG A 148 -18.59 8.19 -7.57
N MET A 149 -17.62 8.88 -7.00
CA MET A 149 -17.72 9.51 -5.70
C MET A 149 -18.68 10.70 -5.76
N ARG A 150 -19.53 10.82 -4.74
CA ARG A 150 -20.38 11.99 -4.56
C ARG A 150 -19.53 13.21 -4.14
N PRO A 151 -20.04 14.44 -4.33
CA PRO A 151 -19.33 15.64 -3.88
C PRO A 151 -18.90 15.57 -2.42
N GLY A 152 -17.77 16.21 -2.09
CA GLY A 152 -17.19 16.18 -0.74
C GLY A 152 -15.88 15.41 -0.61
N ALA A 153 -15.30 14.94 -1.72
CA ALA A 153 -13.98 14.28 -1.77
C ALA A 153 -12.93 15.06 -2.60
N ASP A 154 -13.20 16.33 -2.92
CA ASP A 154 -12.33 17.14 -3.80
C ASP A 154 -10.92 17.36 -3.22
N GLY A 155 -10.75 17.22 -1.91
CA GLY A 155 -9.45 17.34 -1.22
C GLY A 155 -9.10 16.14 -0.39
N LEU A 156 -9.79 15.03 -0.64
CA LEU A 156 -9.36 13.73 -0.18
C LEU A 156 -8.26 13.27 -1.12
N ASP A 157 -7.00 13.31 -0.68
CA ASP A 157 -5.87 12.92 -1.51
C ASP A 157 -5.68 11.40 -1.51
N ASP A 158 -5.65 10.82 -0.29
CA ASP A 158 -5.56 9.38 -0.03
C ASP A 158 -6.56 8.87 1.03
N PHE A 159 -6.74 7.55 1.14
CA PHE A 159 -7.60 6.88 2.12
C PHE A 159 -7.13 5.46 2.47
N ALA A 160 -7.47 5.02 3.69
CA ALA A 160 -7.28 3.65 4.14
C ALA A 160 -8.61 2.93 4.34
N VAL A 161 -8.61 1.61 4.15
CA VAL A 161 -9.76 0.76 4.50
C VAL A 161 -9.83 0.56 6.02
N ASP A 162 -11.01 0.73 6.60
CA ASP A 162 -11.28 0.23 7.94
C ASP A 162 -11.69 -1.25 7.84
N PRO A 163 -10.93 -2.18 8.44
CA PRO A 163 -11.19 -3.60 8.31
C PRO A 163 -12.50 -4.05 8.99
N VAL A 164 -13.12 -3.20 9.83
CA VAL A 164 -14.34 -3.55 10.57
C VAL A 164 -15.60 -3.28 9.77
N ASP A 165 -15.69 -2.12 9.10
CA ASP A 165 -16.89 -1.71 8.35
C ASP A 165 -16.68 -1.69 6.83
N GLY A 166 -15.44 -1.86 6.35
CA GLY A 166 -15.10 -1.89 4.93
C GLY A 166 -15.23 -0.54 4.22
N LEU A 167 -15.44 0.55 4.97
CA LEU A 167 -15.41 1.90 4.42
C LEU A 167 -13.98 2.41 4.30
N PHE A 168 -13.76 3.35 3.39
CA PHE A 168 -12.49 4.06 3.28
C PHE A 168 -12.52 5.32 4.13
N TYR A 169 -11.42 5.65 4.76
CA TYR A 169 -11.27 6.84 5.59
C TYR A 169 -10.00 7.60 5.23
N GLY A 170 -10.11 8.92 5.12
CA GLY A 170 -8.98 9.80 4.91
C GLY A 170 -9.32 11.22 5.32
N VAL A 171 -8.40 12.15 5.07
CA VAL A 171 -8.57 13.55 5.44
C VAL A 171 -8.85 14.38 4.19
N ASN A 172 -9.95 15.13 4.24
CA ASN A 172 -10.27 16.15 3.25
C ASN A 172 -9.80 17.52 3.74
N ALA A 173 -8.91 18.15 2.96
CA ALA A 173 -8.30 19.46 3.26
C ALA A 173 -8.69 20.61 2.31
N THR A 174 -9.66 20.47 1.39
CA THR A 174 -9.97 21.55 0.41
C THR A 174 -10.56 22.80 1.05
N HIS A 175 -11.29 22.68 2.17
CA HIS A 175 -12.19 23.72 2.67
C HIS A 175 -11.98 24.02 4.16
N GLY A 176 -11.02 24.90 4.45
CA GLY A 176 -10.81 25.39 5.81
C GLY A 176 -10.20 24.32 6.72
N ARG A 177 -10.85 24.03 7.85
CA ARG A 177 -10.34 23.03 8.80
C ARG A 177 -10.40 21.64 8.18
N PRO A 178 -9.32 20.84 8.23
CA PRO A 178 -9.32 19.46 7.75
C PRO A 178 -10.40 18.63 8.42
N THR A 179 -11.07 17.80 7.64
CA THR A 179 -12.13 16.90 8.11
C THR A 179 -11.76 15.46 7.80
N VAL A 180 -12.07 14.55 8.72
CA VAL A 180 -12.03 13.12 8.39
C VAL A 180 -13.33 12.78 7.68
N VAL A 181 -13.20 12.18 6.51
CA VAL A 181 -14.33 11.70 5.70
C VAL A 181 -14.29 10.18 5.60
N SER A 182 -15.47 9.57 5.49
CA SER A 182 -15.61 8.21 5.03
C SER A 182 -16.10 8.17 3.58
N VAL A 183 -15.68 7.15 2.84
CA VAL A 183 -16.14 6.85 1.48
C VAL A 183 -16.61 5.39 1.43
N ASP A 184 -17.84 5.19 0.97
CA ASP A 184 -18.36 3.86 0.67
C ASP A 184 -17.89 3.40 -0.71
N PRO A 185 -17.03 2.38 -0.83
CA PRO A 185 -16.50 1.94 -2.13
C PRO A 185 -17.56 1.36 -3.06
N SER A 186 -18.72 0.95 -2.53
CA SER A 186 -19.81 0.39 -3.32
C SER A 186 -20.69 1.47 -3.95
N SER A 187 -20.98 2.54 -3.22
CA SER A 187 -21.92 3.58 -3.64
C SER A 187 -21.25 4.91 -4.02
N GLY A 188 -19.98 5.09 -3.66
CA GLY A 188 -19.25 6.35 -3.79
C GLY A 188 -19.74 7.43 -2.82
N THR A 189 -20.54 7.06 -1.82
CA THR A 189 -21.07 8.03 -0.86
C THR A 189 -19.95 8.53 0.05
N VAL A 190 -19.80 9.85 0.12
CA VAL A 190 -18.82 10.52 0.98
C VAL A 190 -19.55 11.14 2.18
N ARG A 191 -19.01 10.97 3.39
CA ARG A 191 -19.57 11.56 4.62
C ARG A 191 -18.48 12.15 5.49
N VAL A 192 -18.68 13.36 5.99
CA VAL A 192 -17.84 13.89 7.09
C VAL A 192 -18.16 13.08 8.35
N VAL A 193 -17.14 12.51 8.97
CA VAL A 193 -17.28 11.71 10.20
C VAL A 193 -16.68 12.39 11.42
N ALA A 194 -15.69 13.27 11.23
CA ALA A 194 -15.07 14.03 12.30
C ALA A 194 -14.38 15.31 11.80
N THR A 195 -14.13 16.23 12.72
CA THR A 195 -13.30 17.43 12.50
C THR A 195 -12.30 17.54 13.65
N PRO A 196 -11.26 16.69 13.67
CA PRO A 196 -10.35 16.59 14.79
C PRO A 196 -9.55 17.88 14.96
N ASP A 197 -9.33 18.29 16.21
CA ASP A 197 -8.36 19.32 16.53
C ASP A 197 -6.93 18.79 16.34
N GLY A 198 -5.97 19.70 16.13
CA GLY A 198 -4.53 19.36 16.03
C GLY A 198 -4.02 19.09 14.61
N LEU A 199 -4.91 18.99 13.61
CA LEU A 199 -4.50 18.95 12.20
C LEU A 199 -4.20 20.38 11.67
N PRO A 200 -3.10 20.58 10.93
CA PRO A 200 -2.79 21.85 10.28
C PRO A 200 -3.92 22.32 9.34
N ALA A 201 -4.43 23.54 9.57
CA ALA A 201 -5.45 24.15 8.72
C ALA A 201 -4.89 24.77 7.43
N HIS A 202 -3.57 24.92 7.37
CA HIS A 202 -2.83 25.55 6.28
C HIS A 202 -1.68 24.61 5.87
N GLY A 203 -2.05 23.38 5.54
CA GLY A 203 -1.11 22.35 5.09
C GLY A 203 -1.31 22.01 3.63
N SER A 204 -0.41 21.18 3.12
CA SER A 204 -0.51 20.55 1.82
C SER A 204 -1.56 19.41 1.82
N SER A 205 -1.44 18.48 0.87
CA SER A 205 -2.32 17.31 0.84
C SER A 205 -1.93 16.27 1.91
N TYR A 206 -2.93 15.57 2.43
CA TYR A 206 -2.72 14.39 3.28
C TYR A 206 -2.56 13.16 2.39
N GLY A 207 -1.34 12.97 1.87
CA GLY A 207 -1.06 12.04 0.78
C GLY A 207 -0.99 10.56 1.17
N ALA A 208 -0.88 10.22 2.45
CA ALA A 208 -0.86 8.82 2.87
C ALA A 208 -1.83 8.59 4.03
N ALA A 209 -2.52 7.45 4.03
CA ALA A 209 -3.44 7.03 5.08
C ALA A 209 -3.27 5.55 5.45
N VAL A 210 -3.32 5.23 6.75
CA VAL A 210 -3.31 3.85 7.28
C VAL A 210 -4.26 3.75 8.46
N ILE A 211 -4.97 2.63 8.60
CA ILE A 211 -5.78 2.33 9.79
C ILE A 211 -5.21 1.10 10.50
N ASP A 212 -4.90 1.25 11.80
CA ASP A 212 -4.48 0.13 12.65
C ASP A 212 -5.66 -0.70 13.17
N SER A 213 -5.37 -1.83 13.85
CA SER A 213 -6.43 -2.68 14.40
C SER A 213 -7.21 -2.02 15.55
N SER A 214 -6.66 -0.96 16.16
CA SER A 214 -7.36 -0.11 17.14
C SER A 214 -8.27 0.92 16.47
N ARG A 215 -8.35 0.90 15.13
CA ARG A 215 -9.11 1.84 14.30
C ARG A 215 -8.62 3.29 14.44
N THR A 216 -7.35 3.48 14.76
CA THR A 216 -6.68 4.77 14.69
C THR A 216 -6.31 5.05 13.25
N LEU A 217 -6.74 6.20 12.72
CA LEU A 217 -6.35 6.65 11.40
C LEU A 217 -5.02 7.40 11.51
N TYR A 218 -4.00 6.94 10.81
CA TYR A 218 -2.73 7.63 10.65
C TYR A 218 -2.70 8.29 9.29
N VAL A 219 -2.33 9.56 9.24
CA VAL A 219 -2.22 10.32 7.98
C VAL A 219 -0.92 11.09 7.89
N LEU A 220 -0.34 11.16 6.70
CA LEU A 220 0.85 11.97 6.43
C LEU A 220 0.44 13.26 5.71
N ASP A 221 0.63 14.41 6.35
CA ASP A 221 0.68 15.69 5.65
C ASP A 221 2.03 15.78 4.91
N ASN A 222 1.99 16.03 3.60
CA ASN A 222 3.18 16.02 2.75
C ASN A 222 4.13 17.20 3.03
N ASP A 223 3.57 18.35 3.40
CA ASP A 223 4.24 19.64 3.56
C ASP A 223 3.41 20.60 4.45
N ASP A 224 3.76 20.63 5.73
CA ASP A 224 3.36 21.66 6.71
C ASP A 224 4.58 22.49 7.11
N GLY A 225 4.85 23.53 6.31
CA GLY A 225 5.96 24.45 6.53
C GLY A 225 7.32 23.82 6.22
N HIS A 226 7.45 23.19 5.05
CA HIS A 226 8.63 22.47 4.54
C HIS A 226 8.95 21.17 5.28
N ARG A 227 7.94 20.59 5.94
CA ARG A 227 8.08 19.32 6.68
C ARG A 227 6.89 18.42 6.43
N SER A 228 7.16 17.15 6.15
CA SER A 228 6.09 16.14 6.23
C SER A 228 5.82 15.80 7.70
N ARG A 229 4.57 15.52 8.05
CA ARG A 229 4.14 15.22 9.42
C ARG A 229 3.12 14.09 9.46
N LEU A 230 3.46 13.03 10.18
CA LEU A 230 2.57 11.89 10.42
C LEU A 230 1.73 12.18 11.66
N PHE A 231 0.41 12.11 11.53
CA PHE A 231 -0.53 12.30 12.62
C PHE A 231 -1.27 11.00 12.91
N ALA A 232 -1.53 10.72 14.19
CA ALA A 232 -2.47 9.72 14.65
C ALA A 232 -3.80 10.39 15.03
N ILE A 233 -4.91 9.84 14.56
CA ILE A 233 -6.27 10.34 14.78
C ILE A 233 -7.11 9.19 15.38
N PRO A 234 -7.17 9.07 16.71
CA PRO A 234 -8.05 8.10 17.36
C PRO A 234 -9.52 8.41 17.06
N ARG A 235 -10.36 7.37 17.01
CA ARG A 235 -11.82 7.53 16.84
C ARG A 235 -12.38 8.45 17.93
N GLY A 236 -12.93 9.60 17.52
CA GLY A 236 -13.51 10.61 18.42
C GLY A 236 -12.51 11.43 19.23
N GLY A 237 -11.20 11.28 18.99
CA GLY A 237 -10.14 12.02 19.66
C GLY A 237 -9.52 13.12 18.81
N PRO A 238 -8.67 13.97 19.41
CA PRO A 238 -7.86 14.95 18.68
C PRO A 238 -6.72 14.24 17.91
N ALA A 239 -6.27 14.85 16.83
CA ALA A 239 -5.08 14.43 16.11
C ALA A 239 -3.81 14.75 16.92
N ARG A 240 -2.80 13.88 16.81
CA ARG A 240 -1.50 14.04 17.48
C ARG A 240 -0.39 13.74 16.50
N GLU A 241 0.60 14.62 16.40
CA GLU A 241 1.81 14.34 15.63
C GLU A 241 2.54 13.14 16.26
N VAL A 242 2.93 12.19 15.40
CA VAL A 242 3.67 10.97 15.74
C VAL A 242 5.12 11.13 15.34
N SER A 243 5.36 11.60 14.12
CA SER A 243 6.69 11.82 13.57
C SER A 243 6.67 12.90 12.50
N SER A 244 7.84 13.41 12.14
CA SER A 244 7.99 14.40 11.08
C SER A 244 9.32 14.27 10.36
N GLY A 245 9.36 14.68 9.10
CA GLY A 245 10.51 14.56 8.20
C GLY A 245 10.61 15.71 7.20
N PRO A 246 11.49 15.59 6.20
CA PRO A 246 11.52 16.51 5.06
C PRO A 246 10.17 16.55 4.35
N ALA A 247 9.82 17.68 3.72
CA ALA A 247 8.67 17.74 2.83
C ALA A 247 8.79 16.72 1.69
N VAL A 248 7.65 16.23 1.22
CA VAL A 248 7.56 15.29 0.10
C VAL A 248 6.58 15.84 -0.92
N GLY A 249 6.82 15.57 -2.21
CA GLY A 249 5.93 16.05 -3.28
C GLY A 249 4.63 15.25 -3.30
N THR A 250 4.75 13.93 -3.23
CA THR A 250 3.63 13.01 -3.07
C THR A 250 3.99 11.91 -2.09
N SER A 251 2.97 11.34 -1.46
CA SER A 251 3.08 10.11 -0.68
C SER A 251 1.85 9.25 -0.91
N ASP A 252 1.92 8.01 -0.45
CA ASP A 252 0.80 7.07 -0.31
C ASP A 252 1.24 5.98 0.70
N ALA A 253 0.32 5.27 1.35
CA ALA A 253 0.65 4.16 2.21
C ALA A 253 -0.29 2.96 2.03
N ALA A 254 0.31 1.78 1.94
CA ALA A 254 -0.44 0.53 2.00
C ALA A 254 -0.72 0.17 3.46
N GLY A 255 -1.97 -0.24 3.73
CA GLY A 255 -2.49 -0.56 5.06
C GLY A 255 -1.67 -1.55 5.88
N CYS A 256 -2.06 -1.79 7.13
CA CYS A 256 -1.27 -2.57 8.09
C CYS A 256 -0.97 -4.01 7.63
N LEU A 257 0.31 -4.25 7.32
CA LEU A 257 0.88 -5.58 7.19
C LEU A 257 0.78 -6.22 8.57
N GLY A 258 -0.03 -7.27 8.69
CA GLY A 258 -0.05 -8.07 9.91
C GLY A 258 1.35 -8.60 10.20
N MET A 259 1.67 -8.76 11.50
CA MET A 259 2.96 -9.35 11.89
C MET A 259 3.19 -10.66 11.12
N PRO A 260 4.42 -10.92 10.61
CA PRO A 260 4.73 -12.19 9.99
C PRO A 260 4.29 -13.31 10.93
N THR A 261 3.43 -14.22 10.45
CA THR A 261 3.13 -15.42 11.23
C THR A 261 4.44 -16.19 11.37
N PRO A 262 4.87 -16.56 12.60
CA PRO A 262 6.07 -17.37 12.77
C PRO A 262 5.98 -18.60 11.87
N PRO A 263 7.10 -19.04 11.25
CA PRO A 263 7.08 -20.29 10.50
C PRO A 263 6.53 -21.40 11.40
N PRO A 264 5.72 -22.33 10.86
CA PRO A 264 5.23 -23.45 11.65
C PRO A 264 6.42 -24.17 12.27
N PRO A 265 6.31 -24.62 13.53
CA PRO A 265 7.39 -25.36 14.16
C PRO A 265 7.76 -26.55 13.26
N PRO A 266 9.05 -26.92 13.19
CA PRO A 266 9.46 -28.08 12.41
C PRO A 266 8.65 -29.29 12.88
N PRO A 267 8.22 -30.18 11.96
CA PRO A 267 7.51 -31.38 12.35
C PRO A 267 8.35 -32.16 13.37
N PRO A 268 7.72 -32.77 14.39
CA PRO A 268 8.45 -33.57 15.36
C PRO A 268 9.24 -34.66 14.61
N PRO A 269 10.47 -34.98 15.05
CA PRO A 269 11.23 -36.06 14.43
C PRO A 269 10.39 -37.34 14.44
N PRO A 270 10.45 -38.15 13.37
CA PRO A 270 9.71 -39.40 13.32
C PRO A 270 10.08 -40.27 14.54
N PRO A 271 9.11 -40.97 15.14
CA PRO A 271 9.39 -41.86 16.27
C PRO A 271 10.46 -42.87 15.86
N PRO A 272 11.40 -43.22 16.76
CA PRO A 272 12.38 -44.25 16.47
C PRO A 272 11.67 -45.53 16.03
N PRO A 273 12.17 -46.23 15.00
CA PRO A 273 11.54 -47.46 14.52
C PRO A 273 11.36 -48.41 15.70
N LEU A 274 10.12 -48.89 15.91
CA LEU A 274 9.86 -49.94 16.88
C LEU A 274 10.78 -51.11 16.54
N LYS A 275 11.58 -51.56 17.53
CA LYS A 275 12.32 -52.81 17.43
C LYS A 275 11.29 -53.93 17.29
N THR A 276 11.04 -54.37 16.06
CA THR A 276 10.17 -55.52 15.80
C THR A 276 10.81 -56.74 16.46
N THR A 277 10.19 -57.24 17.54
CA THR A 277 10.55 -58.54 18.10
C THR A 277 10.11 -59.60 17.09
N THR A 278 11.08 -60.25 16.45
CA THR A 278 10.88 -61.32 15.47
C THR A 278 10.00 -62.43 16.09
N PRO A 279 8.85 -62.77 15.48
CA PRO A 279 8.07 -63.94 15.88
C PRO A 279 8.83 -65.25 15.60
N PRO A 280 8.60 -66.33 16.38
CA PRO A 280 9.23 -67.62 16.14
C PRO A 280 8.83 -68.19 14.77
N PRO A 281 9.75 -68.87 14.07
CA PRO A 281 9.54 -69.29 12.69
C PRO A 281 8.50 -70.40 12.59
N PRO A 282 7.53 -70.33 11.66
CA PRO A 282 6.64 -71.43 11.35
C PRO A 282 7.37 -72.53 10.58
N THR A 283 7.07 -73.78 10.94
CA THR A 283 7.52 -74.99 10.23
C THR A 283 6.87 -75.06 8.85
N THR A 284 7.67 -74.98 7.78
CA THR A 284 7.18 -75.13 6.40
C THR A 284 7.73 -76.38 5.72
N THR A 285 6.80 -77.15 5.17
CA THR A 285 6.93 -78.30 4.28
C THR A 285 7.81 -78.00 3.05
N PRO A 286 8.66 -78.94 2.60
CA PRO A 286 9.54 -78.75 1.46
C PRO A 286 8.74 -78.78 0.15
N THR A 287 8.81 -77.68 -0.62
CA THR A 287 8.35 -77.65 -2.01
C THR A 287 9.56 -77.45 -2.90
N THR A 288 9.70 -78.33 -3.89
CA THR A 288 10.83 -78.48 -4.79
C THR A 288 11.02 -77.26 -5.68
N THR A 289 12.24 -76.72 -5.66
CA THR A 289 12.70 -75.54 -6.38
C THR A 289 12.88 -75.82 -7.87
N THR A 290 12.38 -74.93 -8.73
CA THR A 290 12.90 -74.76 -10.10
C THR A 290 13.73 -73.46 -10.13
N PRO A 291 14.96 -73.46 -10.68
CA PRO A 291 15.80 -72.26 -10.68
C PRO A 291 15.22 -71.17 -11.58
N PRO A 292 15.17 -69.90 -11.14
CA PRO A 292 14.84 -68.80 -12.03
C PRO A 292 16.01 -68.54 -13.01
N PRO A 293 15.71 -68.13 -14.26
CA PRO A 293 16.73 -67.80 -15.25
C PRO A 293 17.54 -66.56 -14.84
N PRO A 294 18.81 -66.47 -15.29
CA PRO A 294 19.69 -65.35 -14.95
C PRO A 294 19.16 -64.01 -15.49
N PRO A 295 19.37 -62.91 -14.77
CA PRO A 295 18.96 -61.59 -15.22
C PRO A 295 19.74 -61.16 -16.48
N PRO A 296 19.09 -60.44 -17.41
CA PRO A 296 19.75 -59.91 -18.59
C PRO A 296 20.81 -58.85 -18.21
N PRO A 297 21.89 -58.73 -19.00
CA PRO A 297 22.97 -57.79 -18.74
C PRO A 297 22.48 -56.33 -18.79
N PRO A 298 23.09 -55.43 -17.99
CA PRO A 298 22.70 -54.03 -17.96
C PRO A 298 22.97 -53.36 -19.32
N SER A 299 21.96 -52.64 -19.80
CA SER A 299 22.05 -51.81 -21.00
C SER A 299 23.09 -50.70 -20.81
N PRO A 300 23.96 -50.41 -21.79
CA PRO A 300 24.94 -49.34 -21.69
C PRO A 300 24.25 -47.98 -21.54
N ALA A 301 24.79 -47.16 -20.64
CA ALA A 301 24.33 -45.79 -20.41
C ALA A 301 24.50 -44.95 -21.70
N PRO A 302 23.54 -44.08 -22.04
CA PRO A 302 23.71 -43.16 -23.15
C PRO A 302 24.87 -42.20 -22.85
N THR A 303 25.87 -42.22 -23.71
CA THR A 303 26.94 -41.22 -23.74
C THR A 303 26.30 -39.88 -24.13
N SER A 304 26.06 -39.02 -23.15
CA SER A 304 25.73 -37.62 -23.40
C SER A 304 26.92 -36.97 -24.10
N ALA A 305 26.76 -36.69 -25.40
CA ALA A 305 27.68 -35.85 -26.13
C ALA A 305 27.72 -34.47 -25.45
N VAL A 306 28.91 -34.07 -25.01
CA VAL A 306 29.20 -32.70 -24.58
C VAL A 306 29.03 -31.81 -25.81
N VAL A 307 27.89 -31.12 -25.90
CA VAL A 307 27.71 -30.02 -26.85
C VAL A 307 28.55 -28.87 -26.31
N VAL A 308 29.72 -28.66 -26.92
CA VAL A 308 30.51 -27.45 -26.72
C VAL A 308 29.67 -26.27 -27.27
N PRO A 309 29.35 -25.26 -26.45
CA PRO A 309 28.64 -24.09 -26.93
C PRO A 309 29.48 -23.36 -28.00
N PRO A 310 28.86 -22.83 -29.06
CA PRO A 310 29.58 -22.04 -30.06
C PRO A 310 30.24 -20.83 -29.38
N PRO A 311 31.42 -20.40 -29.85
CA PRO A 311 32.08 -19.22 -29.32
C PRO A 311 31.14 -18.01 -29.44
N SER A 312 30.96 -17.30 -28.34
CA SER A 312 30.22 -16.03 -28.31
C SER A 312 30.70 -15.11 -29.43
N PRO A 313 29.81 -14.42 -30.16
CA PRO A 313 30.19 -13.41 -31.12
C PRO A 313 31.09 -12.38 -30.43
N GLN A 314 32.34 -12.26 -30.88
CA GLN A 314 33.22 -11.20 -30.43
C GLN A 314 32.55 -9.86 -30.77
N ARG A 315 32.25 -9.05 -29.76
CA ARG A 315 31.81 -7.68 -29.99
C ARG A 315 32.88 -6.96 -30.82
N PRO A 316 32.48 -6.18 -31.84
CA PRO A 316 33.41 -5.29 -32.52
C PRO A 316 34.12 -4.43 -31.47
N VAL A 317 35.46 -4.49 -31.48
CA VAL A 317 36.28 -3.56 -30.72
C VAL A 317 36.03 -2.18 -31.31
N VAL A 318 35.25 -1.37 -30.60
CA VAL A 318 35.06 0.04 -30.92
C VAL A 318 36.39 0.73 -30.63
N VAL A 319 37.16 1.01 -31.68
CA VAL A 319 38.33 1.88 -31.62
C VAL A 319 37.83 3.26 -31.15
N PRO A 320 38.36 3.81 -30.04
CA PRO A 320 37.95 5.13 -29.57
C PRO A 320 38.43 6.16 -30.60
N THR A 321 37.48 6.71 -31.36
CA THR A 321 37.75 7.85 -32.22
C THR A 321 37.92 9.07 -31.33
N LYS A 322 39.05 9.77 -31.50
CA LYS A 322 39.38 11.02 -30.78
C LYS A 322 38.17 11.96 -30.78
N ALA A 323 37.68 12.25 -29.59
CA ALA A 323 36.61 13.21 -29.37
C ALA A 323 36.99 14.57 -29.97
N LYS A 324 36.11 15.07 -30.85
CA LYS A 324 36.16 16.43 -31.39
C LYS A 324 35.82 17.40 -30.25
N PRO A 325 36.51 18.54 -30.09
CA PRO A 325 36.15 19.51 -29.06
C PRO A 325 34.74 20.04 -29.34
N TRP A 326 33.82 19.76 -28.43
CA TRP A 326 32.45 20.25 -28.51
C TRP A 326 32.45 21.73 -28.11
N THR A 327 32.24 22.61 -29.09
CA THR A 327 31.92 24.01 -28.84
C THR A 327 30.57 24.08 -28.11
N ALA A 328 30.54 24.72 -26.95
CA ALA A 328 29.36 24.94 -26.14
C ALA A 328 28.30 25.74 -26.92
N ALA A 329 27.38 25.05 -27.56
CA ALA A 329 26.11 25.61 -27.99
C ALA A 329 25.15 25.55 -26.80
N GLN A 330 24.65 26.71 -26.39
CA GLN A 330 23.68 26.90 -25.32
C GLN A 330 22.46 25.99 -25.51
N VAL A 331 22.34 24.97 -24.67
CA VAL A 331 21.13 24.17 -24.53
C VAL A 331 20.14 24.98 -23.70
N ARG A 332 19.05 25.44 -24.33
CA ARG A 332 17.86 25.92 -23.61
C ARG A 332 17.33 24.78 -22.74
N PRO A 333 17.02 25.00 -21.45
CA PRO A 333 16.45 23.98 -20.60
C PRO A 333 15.08 23.54 -21.14
N ALA A 334 14.93 22.24 -21.37
CA ALA A 334 13.67 21.60 -21.71
C ALA A 334 12.75 21.60 -20.48
N ALA A 335 11.49 21.96 -20.72
CA ALA A 335 10.48 22.22 -19.71
C ALA A 335 10.09 20.97 -18.89
N SER A 336 10.57 20.91 -17.65
CA SER A 336 10.02 20.06 -16.58
C SER A 336 9.09 20.84 -15.63
N ALA A 337 8.75 22.10 -15.94
CA ALA A 337 7.93 22.98 -15.10
C ALA A 337 6.41 22.74 -15.21
N ASN A 338 5.95 21.80 -16.04
CA ASN A 338 4.58 21.83 -16.55
C ASN A 338 3.50 21.12 -15.71
N HIS A 339 3.83 20.40 -14.63
CA HIS A 339 2.76 19.73 -13.85
C HIS A 339 2.18 20.64 -12.76
N GLU A 340 3.04 21.34 -12.01
CA GLU A 340 2.63 22.33 -11.01
C GLU A 340 2.07 23.61 -11.67
N GLU A 341 2.61 23.98 -12.84
CA GLU A 341 2.12 25.13 -13.60
C GLU A 341 0.75 24.84 -14.23
N ARG A 342 0.44 23.59 -14.60
CA ARG A 342 -0.90 23.20 -15.10
C ARG A 342 -1.96 23.19 -14.01
N THR A 343 -1.64 22.75 -12.79
CA THR A 343 -2.58 22.85 -11.65
C THR A 343 -2.76 24.30 -11.20
N LYS A 344 -1.70 25.12 -11.18
CA LYS A 344 -1.81 26.58 -10.97
C LYS A 344 -2.61 27.28 -12.07
N GLN A 345 -2.38 26.97 -13.35
CA GLN A 345 -3.11 27.55 -14.48
C GLN A 345 -4.60 27.20 -14.46
N ARG A 346 -4.97 25.97 -14.04
CA ARG A 346 -6.38 25.59 -13.85
C ARG A 346 -7.06 26.38 -12.73
N ARG A 347 -6.34 26.71 -11.65
CA ARG A 347 -6.87 27.54 -10.54
C ARG A 347 -7.08 29.00 -10.95
N TRP A 348 -6.17 29.58 -11.72
CA TRP A 348 -6.33 30.97 -12.21
C TRP A 348 -7.38 31.11 -13.32
N ALA A 349 -7.51 30.11 -14.21
CA ALA A 349 -8.54 30.12 -15.24
C ALA A 349 -9.96 30.09 -14.64
N LEU A 350 -10.19 29.33 -13.57
CA LEU A 350 -11.48 29.28 -12.88
C LEU A 350 -11.82 30.61 -12.21
N THR A 351 -10.84 31.26 -11.56
CA THR A 351 -11.01 32.59 -10.96
C THR A 351 -11.35 33.67 -12.00
N ALA A 352 -10.71 33.63 -13.18
CA ALA A 352 -11.00 34.56 -14.26
C ALA A 352 -12.43 34.39 -14.82
N VAL A 353 -12.91 33.15 -14.96
CA VAL A 353 -14.29 32.87 -15.39
C VAL A 353 -15.30 33.35 -14.35
N ILE A 354 -15.05 33.14 -13.05
CA ILE A 354 -15.93 33.63 -11.97
C ILE A 354 -15.98 35.16 -11.95
N LEU A 355 -14.85 35.85 -12.15
CA LEU A 355 -14.81 37.31 -12.22
C LEU A 355 -15.53 37.87 -13.45
N LEU A 356 -15.42 37.21 -14.60
CA LEU A 356 -16.13 37.61 -15.83
C LEU A 356 -17.64 37.42 -15.70
N VAL A 357 -18.09 36.29 -15.16
CA VAL A 357 -19.53 36.01 -14.98
C VAL A 357 -20.12 36.86 -13.83
N GLY A 358 -19.39 37.03 -12.73
CA GLY A 358 -19.80 37.88 -11.60
C GLY A 358 -19.81 39.37 -11.92
N GLY A 359 -18.83 39.87 -12.68
CA GLY A 359 -18.78 41.26 -13.14
C GLY A 359 -19.88 41.62 -14.14
N GLY A 360 -20.30 40.65 -14.97
CA GLY A 360 -21.44 40.82 -15.88
C GLY A 360 -22.78 40.98 -15.16
N ALA A 361 -22.99 40.30 -14.03
CA ALA A 361 -24.23 40.41 -13.26
C ALA A 361 -24.35 41.75 -12.51
N ALA A 362 -23.24 42.26 -11.95
CA ALA A 362 -23.23 43.53 -11.21
C ALA A 362 -23.48 44.75 -12.13
N THR A 363 -22.93 44.74 -13.34
CA THR A 363 -23.14 45.81 -14.33
C THR A 363 -24.57 45.82 -14.87
N HIS A 364 -25.19 44.66 -15.03
CA HIS A 364 -26.60 44.56 -15.45
C HIS A 364 -27.60 45.02 -14.37
N ALA A 365 -27.28 44.81 -13.09
CA ALA A 365 -28.09 45.30 -11.96
C ALA A 365 -27.98 46.82 -11.79
N ALA A 366 -26.76 47.38 -11.93
CA ALA A 366 -26.54 48.82 -11.85
C ALA A 366 -27.19 49.60 -13.02
N ALA A 367 -27.27 49.01 -14.22
CA ALA A 367 -27.94 49.61 -15.36
C ALA A 367 -29.47 49.67 -15.19
N ARG A 368 -30.10 48.68 -14.54
CA ARG A 368 -31.56 48.70 -14.27
C ARG A 368 -31.95 49.69 -13.17
N ALA A 369 -31.05 50.01 -12.24
CA ALA A 369 -31.30 50.99 -11.18
C ALA A 369 -31.27 52.46 -11.66
N ARG A 370 -30.70 52.74 -12.85
CA ARG A 370 -30.64 54.09 -13.43
C ARG A 370 -31.84 54.45 -14.33
N HIS A 371 -32.73 53.50 -14.59
CA HIS A 371 -33.93 53.68 -15.43
C HIS A 371 -35.24 53.57 -14.65
N ARG A 372 -35.20 53.70 -13.33
CA ARG A 372 -36.37 53.93 -12.47
C ARG A 372 -36.18 55.25 -11.75
#